data_AF-K3X6T8-F1
#
_entry.id   AF-K3X6T8-F1
#
_cell.length_a   1.000
_cell.length_b   1.000
_cell.length_c   1.000
_cell.angle_alpha   90.00
_cell.angle_beta   90.00
_cell.angle_gamma   90.00
#
_symmetry.space_group_name_H-M   'P 1'
#
loop_
_entity.id
_entity.type
_entity.pdbx_description
1 polymer ?
#
loop_
_entity_poly.entity_id
_entity_poly.type
_entity_poly.pdbx_seq_one_letter_code
_entity_poly.pdbx_strand_id
1 'polypeptide(L)'
;MLKGLTSDLTGSADICRPLKSFESALGVQYLLPSETILFSLQSSKEEFTFTNHALLKIHGSSATTTRKLVTRFDYRRYTIDHVKFETAGRVDRDVEIKFSIGSEAISIDIAKDEEVVVRDYYKALELLSRAQKKNERTWDLARLALKHSSDALYLTEASGQTLTRQSEEALGWLQDVYERSHPQCYRDVILAAFQEIRTNKPRQSMKIGVVSELTGSSDICQPVTDFASLQAKDYLEEGETVLFALSSAKEEYAFANMSLITVCGSSAMSTKRTVERYEYMTERVTQLQFESCGVTDRDCELKFHMGNRAFSIDIAKAKLANAQHFYRALLALSREQTDNARTWELARTALDASVRSTTTTDTTGKLLVEQATGVHAWLQETFAKTNPRCYQSVIQAALERVDQA
;
A
#
# COMPACT_ATOMS: atom_id res chain seq x y z
N MET A 1 3.23 -9.99 39.14
CA MET A 1 2.00 -9.27 39.53
C MET A 1 2.23 -7.78 39.74
N LEU A 2 3.11 -7.31 40.65
CA LEU A 2 3.31 -5.86 40.88
C LEU A 2 3.66 -5.05 39.62
N LYS A 3 4.57 -5.53 38.76
CA LYS A 3 4.92 -4.83 37.50
C LYS A 3 3.72 -4.67 36.54
N GLY A 4 2.86 -5.69 36.44
CA GLY A 4 1.66 -5.66 35.59
C GLY A 4 0.57 -4.74 36.14
N LEU A 5 0.40 -4.70 37.47
CA LEU A 5 -0.50 -3.76 38.14
C LEU A 5 -0.05 -2.30 37.94
N THR A 6 1.26 -2.03 38.01
CA THR A 6 1.80 -0.69 37.76
C THR A 6 1.62 -0.28 36.31
N SER A 7 1.89 -1.16 35.34
CA SER A 7 1.71 -0.85 33.91
C SER A 7 0.24 -0.67 33.51
N ASP A 8 -0.67 -1.47 34.08
CA ASP A 8 -2.12 -1.30 33.90
C ASP A 8 -2.57 0.06 34.47
N LEU A 9 -2.06 0.48 35.64
CA LEU A 9 -2.38 1.76 36.26
C LEU A 9 -1.81 2.96 35.49
N THR A 10 -0.64 2.81 34.86
CA THR A 10 0.02 3.88 34.09
C THR A 10 -0.38 3.93 32.62
N GLY A 11 -1.28 3.03 32.17
CA GLY A 11 -1.72 2.94 30.77
C GLY A 11 -0.60 2.58 29.80
N SER A 12 0.41 1.82 30.25
CA SER A 12 1.54 1.37 29.41
C SER A 12 1.59 -0.15 29.25
N ALA A 13 0.51 -0.82 29.65
CA ALA A 13 0.40 -2.27 29.67
C ALA A 13 0.36 -2.89 28.26
N ASP A 14 -0.15 -2.13 27.31
CA ASP A 14 -0.37 -2.42 25.90
C ASP A 14 0.76 -1.92 24.99
N ILE A 15 1.60 -0.97 25.45
CA ILE A 15 2.75 -0.49 24.68
C ILE A 15 3.74 -1.64 24.43
N CYS A 16 3.83 -2.04 23.17
CA CYS A 16 4.64 -3.15 22.70
C CYS A 16 6.09 -2.75 22.49
N ARG A 17 6.96 -3.75 22.42
CA ARG A 17 8.35 -3.62 21.96
C ARG A 17 8.68 -4.74 20.98
N PRO A 18 9.55 -4.50 19.98
CA PRO A 18 10.09 -5.56 19.14
C PRO A 18 10.83 -6.61 19.97
N LEU A 19 10.52 -7.89 19.72
CA LEU A 19 11.25 -8.99 20.34
C LEU A 19 12.62 -9.18 19.69
N LYS A 20 13.66 -9.22 20.53
CA LYS A 20 15.05 -9.48 20.10
C LYS A 20 15.35 -10.96 19.93
N SER A 21 14.63 -11.81 20.67
CA SER A 21 14.65 -13.27 20.55
C SER A 21 13.21 -13.77 20.51
N PHE A 22 12.94 -14.72 19.62
CA PHE A 22 11.60 -15.29 19.49
C PHE A 22 11.34 -16.44 20.48
N GLU A 23 12.35 -16.93 21.20
CA GLU A 23 12.18 -17.99 22.22
C GLU A 23 11.19 -17.59 23.32
N SER A 24 11.09 -16.29 23.61
CA SER A 24 10.16 -15.73 24.60
C SER A 24 8.81 -15.29 24.01
N ALA A 25 8.60 -15.42 22.70
CA ALA A 25 7.33 -15.05 22.08
C ALA A 25 6.26 -16.07 22.46
N LEU A 26 5.10 -15.59 22.92
CA LEU A 26 3.93 -16.42 23.20
C LEU A 26 3.49 -17.15 21.92
N GLY A 27 3.65 -16.51 20.76
CA GLY A 27 3.33 -17.04 19.43
C GLY A 27 4.05 -18.33 19.06
N VAL A 28 5.22 -18.64 19.64
CA VAL A 28 5.96 -19.88 19.35
C VAL A 28 5.11 -21.11 19.62
N GLN A 29 4.27 -21.07 20.65
CA GLN A 29 3.41 -22.19 21.05
C GLN A 29 2.28 -22.49 20.05
N TYR A 30 2.02 -21.58 19.11
CA TYR A 30 0.90 -21.64 18.17
C TYR A 30 1.35 -21.71 16.70
N LEU A 31 2.65 -21.92 16.46
CA LEU A 31 3.19 -22.11 15.12
C LEU A 31 2.72 -23.45 14.54
N LEU A 32 2.31 -23.42 13.27
CA LEU A 32 2.03 -24.61 12.48
C LEU A 32 3.34 -25.19 11.89
N PRO A 33 3.35 -26.45 11.42
CA PRO A 33 4.51 -27.00 10.73
C PRO A 33 4.99 -26.10 9.59
N SER A 34 6.30 -25.93 9.46
CA SER A 34 6.98 -25.02 8.50
C SER A 34 6.76 -23.51 8.70
N GLU A 35 6.03 -23.12 9.75
CA GLU A 35 5.83 -21.73 10.13
C GLU A 35 6.97 -21.24 11.04
N THR A 36 7.44 -20.03 10.78
CA THR A 36 8.56 -19.37 11.45
C THR A 36 8.19 -17.92 11.71
N ILE A 37 8.53 -17.41 12.90
CA ILE A 37 8.36 -16.00 13.25
C ILE A 37 9.37 -15.17 12.46
N LEU A 38 8.91 -14.10 11.82
CA LEU A 38 9.74 -13.16 11.08
C LEU A 38 9.99 -11.88 11.89
N PHE A 39 8.96 -11.39 12.58
CA PHE A 39 9.08 -10.35 13.60
C PHE A 39 7.89 -10.43 14.58
N SER A 40 8.06 -9.88 15.78
CA SER A 40 7.03 -9.90 16.82
C SER A 40 7.12 -8.65 17.68
N LEU A 41 5.95 -8.14 18.07
CA LEU A 41 5.77 -6.98 18.96
C LEU A 41 5.04 -7.47 20.21
N GLN A 42 5.62 -7.29 21.39
CA GLN A 42 5.06 -7.82 22.64
C GLN A 42 5.00 -6.74 23.72
N SER A 43 3.90 -6.72 24.47
CA SER A 43 3.71 -5.99 25.73
C SER A 43 3.30 -6.97 26.83
N SER A 44 3.01 -6.46 28.03
CA SER A 44 2.49 -7.30 29.12
C SER A 44 1.06 -7.80 28.88
N LYS A 45 0.29 -7.07 28.07
CA LYS A 45 -1.11 -7.36 27.80
C LYS A 45 -1.29 -8.10 26.48
N GLU A 46 -0.48 -7.79 25.47
CA GLU A 46 -0.74 -8.15 24.06
C GLU A 46 0.55 -8.60 23.35
N GLU A 47 0.42 -9.45 22.33
CA GLU A 47 1.50 -9.79 21.39
C GLU A 47 0.96 -9.89 19.96
N PHE A 48 1.69 -9.32 19.03
CA PHE A 48 1.44 -9.40 17.59
C PHE A 48 2.64 -10.07 16.94
N THR A 49 2.48 -11.35 16.60
CA THR A 49 3.54 -12.18 16.02
C THR A 49 3.28 -12.38 14.54
N PHE A 50 4.17 -11.85 13.71
CA PHE A 50 4.12 -11.94 12.25
C PHE A 50 5.02 -13.09 11.81
N THR A 51 4.40 -14.15 11.32
CA THR A 51 5.10 -15.33 10.79
C THR A 51 5.25 -15.21 9.28
N ASN A 52 5.79 -16.24 8.64
CA ASN A 52 5.72 -16.38 7.18
C ASN A 52 4.33 -16.78 6.65
N HIS A 53 3.38 -17.21 7.49
CA HIS A 53 2.05 -17.66 7.04
C HIS A 53 0.91 -16.74 7.51
N ALA A 54 1.06 -16.11 8.67
CA ALA A 54 -0.05 -15.41 9.34
C ALA A 54 0.42 -14.32 10.31
N LEU A 55 -0.53 -13.46 10.67
CA LEU A 55 -0.48 -12.68 11.91
C LEU A 55 -1.17 -13.47 13.03
N LEU A 56 -0.46 -13.65 14.14
CA LEU A 56 -1.01 -14.12 15.42
C LEU A 56 -1.21 -12.92 16.35
N LYS A 57 -2.47 -12.59 16.65
CA LYS A 57 -2.86 -11.60 17.64
C LYS A 57 -3.18 -12.31 18.95
N ILE A 58 -2.36 -12.12 19.97
CA ILE A 58 -2.49 -12.75 21.28
C ILE A 58 -2.83 -11.65 22.29
N HIS A 59 -4.02 -11.68 22.86
CA HIS A 59 -4.52 -10.58 23.68
C HIS A 59 -5.05 -11.06 25.03
N GLY A 60 -4.70 -10.36 26.11
CA GLY A 60 -5.25 -10.56 27.44
C GLY A 60 -6.13 -9.40 27.88
N SER A 61 -7.16 -9.67 28.67
CA SER A 61 -8.04 -8.63 29.21
C SER A 61 -7.34 -7.67 30.19
N SER A 62 -6.13 -8.00 30.66
CA SER A 62 -5.26 -7.14 31.50
C SER A 62 -3.78 -7.54 31.39
N ALA A 63 -2.86 -6.71 31.92
CA ALA A 63 -1.44 -7.08 32.01
C ALA A 63 -1.15 -8.19 33.03
N THR A 64 -2.07 -8.41 33.98
CA THR A 64 -1.89 -9.38 35.06
C THR A 64 -2.50 -10.75 34.76
N THR A 65 -3.45 -10.83 33.81
CA THR A 65 -4.04 -12.12 33.43
C THR A 65 -3.05 -12.97 32.63
N THR A 66 -2.99 -14.25 32.98
CA THR A 66 -2.30 -15.27 32.20
C THR A 66 -3.18 -15.85 31.09
N ARG A 67 -4.51 -15.66 31.17
CA ARG A 67 -5.45 -16.06 30.11
C ARG A 67 -5.33 -15.09 28.94
N LYS A 68 -4.94 -15.60 27.78
CA LYS A 68 -4.86 -14.86 26.51
C LYS A 68 -5.74 -15.52 25.45
N LEU A 69 -6.40 -14.70 24.63
CA LEU A 69 -7.09 -15.12 23.41
C LEU A 69 -6.10 -15.05 22.25
N VAL A 70 -5.98 -16.12 21.48
CA VAL A 70 -5.17 -16.16 20.26
C VAL A 70 -6.10 -16.10 19.05
N THR A 71 -5.89 -15.10 18.21
CA THR A 71 -6.57 -14.95 16.92
C THR A 71 -5.54 -15.06 15.81
N ARG A 72 -5.85 -15.85 14.78
CA ARG A 72 -4.95 -16.10 13.65
C ARG A 72 -5.54 -15.53 12.37
N PHE A 73 -4.72 -14.79 11.62
CA PHE A 73 -5.05 -14.25 10.32
C PHE A 73 -4.04 -14.77 9.29
N ASP A 74 -4.39 -15.86 8.60
CA ASP A 74 -3.56 -16.39 7.51
C ASP A 74 -3.52 -15.42 6.32
N TYR A 75 -2.32 -15.00 5.91
CA TYR A 75 -2.13 -14.05 4.81
C TYR A 75 -2.66 -14.58 3.47
N ARG A 76 -2.81 -15.90 3.33
CA ARG A 76 -3.45 -16.52 2.16
C ARG A 76 -4.93 -16.12 2.02
N ARG A 77 -5.60 -15.77 3.12
CA ARG A 77 -7.06 -15.52 3.18
C ARG A 77 -7.41 -14.10 3.59
N TYR A 78 -6.56 -13.46 4.38
CA TYR A 78 -6.80 -12.14 4.91
C TYR A 78 -5.75 -11.17 4.39
N THR A 79 -6.20 -10.27 3.53
CA THR A 79 -5.36 -9.24 2.91
C THR A 79 -5.15 -8.08 3.86
N ILE A 80 -3.90 -7.65 3.97
CA ILE A 80 -3.53 -6.43 4.69
C ILE A 80 -3.87 -5.24 3.81
N ASP A 81 -4.43 -4.20 4.41
CA ASP A 81 -4.78 -2.96 3.72
C ASP A 81 -4.70 -1.76 4.64
N HIS A 82 -4.70 -0.55 4.06
CA HIS A 82 -4.71 0.73 4.78
C HIS A 82 -3.63 0.84 5.85
N VAL A 83 -2.39 0.48 5.53
CA VAL A 83 -1.27 0.57 6.46
C VAL A 83 -0.93 2.04 6.72
N LYS A 84 -0.88 2.42 8.00
CA LYS A 84 -0.56 3.77 8.47
C LYS A 84 0.47 3.72 9.59
N PHE A 85 1.21 4.80 9.74
CA PHE A 85 2.17 4.99 10.82
C PHE A 85 1.87 6.29 11.57
N GLU A 86 1.83 6.27 12.89
CA GLU A 86 1.67 7.46 13.71
C GLU A 86 2.96 7.70 14.50
N THR A 87 3.64 8.82 14.24
CA THR A 87 4.86 9.20 14.97
C THR A 87 4.52 9.68 16.38
N ALA A 88 5.53 9.76 17.24
CA ALA A 88 5.32 10.19 18.62
C ALA A 88 5.30 11.72 18.75
N GLY A 89 4.32 12.24 19.48
CA GLY A 89 4.34 13.59 20.02
C GLY A 89 5.50 13.83 21.00
N ARG A 90 5.71 15.09 21.39
CA ARG A 90 6.80 15.48 22.29
C ARG A 90 6.72 14.76 23.64
N VAL A 91 5.50 14.57 24.14
CA VAL A 91 5.20 13.95 25.44
C VAL A 91 4.76 12.49 25.33
N ASP A 92 4.46 12.02 24.12
CA ASP A 92 3.98 10.66 23.87
C ASP A 92 5.08 9.63 24.17
N ARG A 93 4.67 8.45 24.60
CA ARG A 93 5.55 7.34 24.99
C ARG A 93 5.69 6.30 23.89
N ASP A 94 4.88 6.41 22.85
CA ASP A 94 4.69 5.44 21.81
C ASP A 94 4.61 6.07 20.42
N VAL A 95 4.87 5.23 19.43
CA VAL A 95 4.46 5.36 18.05
C VAL A 95 3.44 4.27 17.77
N GLU A 96 2.68 4.39 16.69
CA GLU A 96 1.60 3.45 16.41
C GLU A 96 1.63 2.94 14.96
N ILE A 97 1.45 1.63 14.77
CA ILE A 97 1.17 1.04 13.45
C ILE A 97 -0.30 0.68 13.38
N LYS A 98 -0.99 1.13 12.32
CA LYS A 98 -2.41 0.82 12.06
C LYS A 98 -2.55 0.16 10.71
N PHE A 99 -3.42 -0.84 10.59
CA PHE A 99 -3.80 -1.46 9.32
C PHE A 99 -5.10 -2.25 9.48
N SER A 100 -5.73 -2.66 8.38
CA SER A 100 -6.79 -3.68 8.38
C SER A 100 -6.26 -5.00 7.88
N ILE A 101 -6.75 -6.12 8.41
CA ILE A 101 -6.49 -7.47 7.89
C ILE A 101 -7.81 -8.22 7.75
N GLY A 102 -8.27 -8.40 6.51
CA GLY A 102 -9.66 -8.79 6.26
C GLY A 102 -10.63 -7.72 6.78
N SER A 103 -11.52 -8.10 7.69
CA SER A 103 -12.49 -7.20 8.34
C SER A 103 -12.03 -6.65 9.70
N GLU A 104 -10.88 -7.10 10.22
CA GLU A 104 -10.35 -6.67 11.50
C GLU A 104 -9.47 -5.42 11.33
N ALA A 105 -9.70 -4.41 12.17
CA ALA A 105 -8.78 -3.28 12.32
C ALA A 105 -7.73 -3.59 13.40
N ILE A 106 -6.47 -3.37 13.07
CA ILE A 106 -5.31 -3.57 13.94
C ILE A 106 -4.68 -2.20 14.26
N SER A 107 -4.45 -1.96 15.55
CA SER A 107 -3.72 -0.83 16.12
C SER A 107 -2.69 -1.40 17.07
N ILE A 108 -1.42 -1.04 16.91
CA ILE A 108 -0.33 -1.52 17.76
C ILE A 108 0.46 -0.31 18.24
N ASP A 109 0.34 0.02 19.53
CA ASP A 109 1.21 0.99 20.18
C ASP A 109 2.57 0.35 20.46
N ILE A 110 3.65 1.01 20.05
CA ILE A 110 5.03 0.55 20.24
C ILE A 110 5.83 1.65 20.94
N ALA A 111 6.69 1.28 21.88
CA ALA A 111 7.54 2.22 22.57
C ALA A 111 8.30 3.16 21.60
N LYS A 112 8.26 4.47 21.89
CA LYS A 112 8.79 5.54 21.03
C LYS A 112 10.26 5.38 20.69
N ASP A 113 11.06 4.81 21.60
CA ASP A 113 12.49 4.56 21.37
C ASP A 113 12.76 3.48 20.29
N GLU A 114 11.73 2.76 19.86
CA GLU A 114 11.79 1.74 18.81
C GLU A 114 11.36 2.27 17.43
N GLU A 115 10.97 3.55 17.30
CA GLU A 115 10.40 4.15 16.07
C GLU A 115 11.21 3.83 14.80
N VAL A 116 12.54 3.93 14.89
CA VAL A 116 13.43 3.66 13.76
C VAL A 116 13.33 2.22 13.27
N VAL A 117 13.14 1.26 14.19
CA VAL A 117 13.00 -0.16 13.86
C VAL A 117 11.61 -0.43 13.31
N VAL A 118 10.57 0.07 13.98
CA VAL A 118 9.19 -0.26 13.59
C VAL A 118 8.72 0.46 12.33
N ARG A 119 9.40 1.53 11.91
CA ARG A 119 9.23 2.07 10.55
C ARG A 119 9.59 1.06 9.47
N ASP A 120 10.59 0.20 9.70
CA ASP A 120 10.90 -0.89 8.76
C ASP A 120 9.77 -1.93 8.74
N TYR A 121 9.08 -2.16 9.88
CA TYR A 121 7.90 -3.03 9.95
C TYR A 121 6.71 -2.46 9.19
N TYR A 122 6.46 -1.15 9.31
CA TYR A 122 5.46 -0.44 8.50
C TYR A 122 5.69 -0.68 7.00
N LYS A 123 6.92 -0.48 6.52
CA LYS A 123 7.25 -0.70 5.10
C LYS A 123 7.09 -2.17 4.68
N ALA A 124 7.50 -3.11 5.54
CA ALA A 124 7.32 -4.53 5.26
C ALA A 124 5.83 -4.93 5.13
N LEU A 125 4.96 -4.35 5.97
CA LEU A 125 3.51 -4.56 5.90
C LEU A 125 2.90 -3.96 4.61
N GLU A 126 3.37 -2.78 4.20
CA GLU A 126 2.94 -2.16 2.94
C GLU A 126 3.36 -3.01 1.72
N LEU A 127 4.60 -3.52 1.72
CA LEU A 127 5.09 -4.41 0.66
C LEU A 127 4.35 -5.76 0.62
N LEU A 128 3.98 -6.29 1.79
CA LEU A 128 3.14 -7.49 1.89
C LEU A 128 1.72 -7.25 1.36
N SER A 129 1.08 -6.16 1.78
CA SER A 129 -0.23 -5.71 1.27
C SER A 129 -0.23 -5.64 -0.26
N ARG A 130 0.78 -4.99 -0.84
CA ARG A 130 0.91 -4.89 -2.31
C ARG A 130 1.05 -6.25 -2.98
N ALA A 131 1.86 -7.15 -2.40
CA ALA A 131 2.02 -8.49 -2.93
C ALA A 131 0.70 -9.26 -2.92
N GLN A 132 -0.08 -9.18 -1.83
CA GLN A 132 -1.40 -9.79 -1.71
C GLN A 132 -2.40 -9.22 -2.74
N LYS A 133 -2.46 -7.89 -2.92
CA LYS A 133 -3.34 -7.27 -3.94
C LYS A 133 -2.96 -7.66 -5.37
N LYS A 134 -1.66 -7.76 -5.68
CA LYS A 134 -1.18 -8.24 -7.00
C LYS A 134 -1.61 -9.70 -7.24
N ASN A 135 -1.54 -10.50 -6.20
CA ASN A 135 -1.92 -11.90 -6.17
C ASN A 135 -3.42 -12.10 -6.41
N GLU A 136 -4.28 -11.37 -5.67
CA GLU A 136 -5.73 -11.36 -5.88
C GLU A 136 -6.09 -10.97 -7.31
N ARG A 137 -5.48 -9.90 -7.84
CA ARG A 137 -5.67 -9.48 -9.22
C ARG A 137 -5.25 -10.54 -10.23
N THR A 138 -4.14 -11.24 -9.99
CA THR A 138 -3.70 -12.35 -10.86
C THR A 138 -4.74 -13.45 -10.91
N TRP A 139 -5.33 -13.79 -9.77
CA TRP A 139 -6.42 -14.76 -9.70
C TRP A 139 -7.69 -14.29 -10.41
N ASP A 140 -8.08 -13.02 -10.26
CA ASP A 140 -9.21 -12.44 -10.97
C ASP A 140 -9.05 -12.51 -12.48
N LEU A 141 -7.86 -12.15 -12.98
CA LEU A 141 -7.54 -12.21 -14.40
C LEU A 141 -7.53 -13.66 -14.93
N ALA A 142 -7.08 -14.63 -14.14
CA ALA A 142 -7.12 -16.03 -14.53
C ALA A 142 -8.55 -16.58 -14.63
N ARG A 143 -9.43 -16.23 -13.69
CA ARG A 143 -10.86 -16.58 -13.76
C ARG A 143 -11.53 -15.96 -14.97
N LEU A 144 -11.22 -14.70 -15.25
CA LEU A 144 -11.73 -13.98 -16.42
C LEU A 144 -11.24 -14.63 -17.73
N ALA A 145 -9.95 -15.00 -17.79
CA ALA A 145 -9.37 -15.68 -18.94
C ALA A 145 -10.04 -17.02 -19.21
N LEU A 146 -10.18 -17.87 -18.18
CA LEU A 146 -10.85 -19.16 -18.34
C LEU A 146 -12.30 -19.00 -18.81
N LYS A 147 -13.03 -18.04 -18.25
CA LYS A 147 -14.41 -17.74 -18.68
C LYS A 147 -14.46 -17.40 -20.18
N HIS A 148 -13.65 -16.45 -20.62
CA HIS A 148 -13.63 -16.04 -22.04
C HIS A 148 -13.18 -17.16 -22.97
N SER A 149 -12.19 -17.95 -22.57
CA SER A 149 -11.74 -19.10 -23.34
C SER A 149 -12.82 -20.18 -23.44
N SER A 150 -13.59 -20.40 -22.37
CA SER A 150 -14.74 -21.30 -22.39
C SER A 150 -15.86 -20.79 -23.31
N ASP A 151 -16.14 -19.48 -23.29
CA ASP A 151 -17.20 -18.87 -24.11
C ASP A 151 -16.88 -18.95 -25.62
N ALA A 152 -15.60 -18.91 -26.00
CA ALA A 152 -15.14 -19.02 -27.39
C ALA A 152 -14.98 -20.46 -27.90
N LEU A 153 -15.12 -21.45 -27.01
CA LEU A 153 -14.85 -22.85 -27.31
C LEU A 153 -16.14 -23.57 -27.74
N TYR A 154 -16.09 -24.21 -28.91
CA TYR A 154 -17.15 -25.11 -29.36
C TYR A 154 -16.66 -26.56 -29.32
N LEU A 155 -17.35 -27.40 -28.55
CA LEU A 155 -17.07 -28.82 -28.48
C LEU A 155 -17.76 -29.52 -29.67
N THR A 156 -16.99 -30.25 -30.47
CA THR A 156 -17.55 -31.10 -31.54
C THR A 156 -17.59 -32.56 -31.10
N GLU A 157 -18.70 -33.26 -31.38
CA GLU A 157 -18.89 -34.68 -31.07
C GLU A 157 -17.80 -35.58 -31.69
N ALA A 158 -17.19 -35.14 -32.80
CA ALA A 158 -16.14 -35.89 -33.52
C ALA A 158 -14.74 -35.80 -32.89
N SER A 159 -14.53 -34.97 -31.86
CA SER A 159 -13.21 -34.77 -31.24
C SER A 159 -12.78 -35.95 -30.32
N GLY A 160 -13.71 -36.84 -29.95
CA GLY A 160 -13.45 -37.87 -28.94
C GLY A 160 -13.22 -37.32 -27.53
N GLN A 161 -13.50 -36.03 -27.31
CA GLN A 161 -13.28 -35.34 -26.05
C GLN A 161 -14.57 -35.22 -25.26
N THR A 162 -14.51 -35.59 -23.98
CA THR A 162 -15.64 -35.43 -23.06
C THR A 162 -15.54 -34.09 -22.33
N LEU A 163 -16.69 -33.54 -21.97
CA LEU A 163 -16.77 -32.41 -21.03
C LEU A 163 -15.96 -32.66 -19.75
N THR A 164 -15.91 -33.92 -19.30
CA THR A 164 -15.14 -34.34 -18.13
C THR A 164 -13.64 -34.06 -18.28
N ARG A 165 -13.02 -34.49 -19.39
CA ARG A 165 -11.57 -34.28 -19.60
C ARG A 165 -11.20 -32.80 -19.63
N GLN A 166 -12.02 -31.98 -20.31
CA GLN A 166 -11.84 -30.52 -20.34
C GLN A 166 -11.94 -29.89 -18.94
N SER A 167 -12.90 -30.38 -18.14
CA SER A 167 -13.10 -29.91 -16.77
C SER A 167 -11.92 -30.27 -15.87
N GLU A 168 -11.34 -31.46 -16.03
CA GLU A 168 -10.16 -31.90 -15.28
C GLU A 168 -8.92 -31.05 -15.60
N GLU A 169 -8.69 -30.75 -16.88
CA GLU A 169 -7.56 -29.90 -17.30
C GLU A 169 -7.73 -28.45 -16.83
N ALA A 170 -8.93 -27.89 -16.96
CA ALA A 170 -9.24 -26.56 -16.45
C ALA A 170 -9.08 -26.48 -14.92
N LEU A 171 -9.50 -27.53 -14.19
CA LEU A 171 -9.33 -27.61 -12.75
C LEU A 171 -7.85 -27.62 -12.37
N GLY A 172 -7.03 -28.45 -13.03
CA GLY A 172 -5.58 -28.49 -12.79
C GLY A 172 -4.91 -27.14 -13.03
N TRP A 173 -5.24 -26.48 -14.14
CA TRP A 173 -4.72 -25.14 -14.44
C TRP A 173 -5.15 -24.09 -13.40
N LEU A 174 -6.41 -24.10 -12.98
CA LEU A 174 -6.90 -23.19 -11.93
C LEU A 174 -6.20 -23.45 -10.60
N GLN A 175 -5.95 -24.72 -10.23
CA GLN A 175 -5.20 -25.07 -9.03
C GLN A 175 -3.78 -24.51 -9.09
N ASP A 176 -3.07 -24.68 -10.21
CA ASP A 176 -1.72 -24.15 -10.41
C ASP A 176 -1.65 -22.62 -10.32
N VAL A 177 -2.65 -21.91 -10.88
CA VAL A 177 -2.72 -20.45 -10.75
C VAL A 177 -3.08 -20.04 -9.31
N TYR A 178 -4.01 -20.75 -8.67
CA TYR A 178 -4.42 -20.47 -7.31
C TYR A 178 -3.28 -20.67 -6.31
N GLU A 179 -2.47 -21.72 -6.46
CA GLU A 179 -1.30 -21.96 -5.60
C GLU A 179 -0.25 -20.85 -5.71
N ARG A 180 0.01 -20.36 -6.93
CA ARG A 180 0.96 -19.26 -7.18
C ARG A 180 0.44 -17.91 -6.69
N SER A 181 -0.84 -17.64 -6.89
CA SER A 181 -1.48 -16.37 -6.48
C SER A 181 -1.86 -16.36 -5.00
N HIS A 182 -2.07 -17.49 -4.36
CA HIS A 182 -2.43 -17.56 -2.95
C HIS A 182 -1.41 -18.45 -2.22
N PRO A 183 -0.12 -18.04 -2.18
CA PRO A 183 0.87 -18.83 -1.50
C PRO A 183 0.53 -18.92 -0.01
N GLN A 184 0.77 -20.08 0.58
CA GLN A 184 0.65 -20.23 2.03
C GLN A 184 1.79 -19.52 2.77
N CYS A 185 2.93 -19.34 2.10
CA CYS A 185 4.15 -18.78 2.64
C CYS A 185 4.53 -17.47 1.95
N TYR A 186 4.58 -16.39 2.72
CA TYR A 186 5.03 -15.05 2.33
C TYR A 186 6.45 -14.73 2.85
N ARG A 187 7.23 -15.75 3.25
CA ARG A 187 8.60 -15.58 3.77
C ARG A 187 9.44 -14.72 2.84
N ASP A 188 9.48 -15.08 1.57
CA ASP A 188 10.37 -14.42 0.59
C ASP A 188 9.93 -12.97 0.34
N VAL A 189 8.63 -12.71 0.31
CA VAL A 189 8.07 -11.35 0.19
C VAL A 189 8.53 -10.48 1.36
N ILE A 190 8.35 -10.97 2.60
CA ILE A 190 8.64 -10.20 3.81
C ILE A 190 10.16 -10.04 4.01
N LEU A 191 10.96 -11.07 3.74
CA LEU A 191 12.41 -10.99 3.84
C LEU A 191 13.02 -10.10 2.75
N ALA A 192 12.53 -10.18 1.51
CA ALA A 192 12.94 -9.29 0.44
C ALA A 192 12.60 -7.83 0.78
N ALA A 193 11.41 -7.57 1.34
CA ALA A 193 11.05 -6.25 1.84
C ALA A 193 12.06 -5.73 2.86
N PHE A 194 12.42 -6.52 3.88
CA PHE A 194 13.44 -6.10 4.84
C PHE A 194 14.81 -5.90 4.23
N GLN A 195 15.19 -6.71 3.24
CA GLN A 195 16.46 -6.56 2.54
C GLN A 195 16.49 -5.24 1.74
N GLU A 196 15.45 -4.97 0.96
CA GLU A 196 15.26 -3.74 0.19
C GLU A 196 15.33 -2.48 1.08
N ILE A 197 14.64 -2.53 2.22
CA ILE A 197 14.64 -1.42 3.19
C ILE A 197 16.05 -1.18 3.76
N ARG A 198 16.82 -2.24 4.00
CA ARG A 198 18.19 -2.14 4.56
C ARG A 198 19.20 -1.64 3.55
N THR A 199 19.14 -2.10 2.31
CA THR A 199 20.09 -1.71 1.24
C THR A 199 19.92 -0.26 0.84
N ASN A 200 18.70 0.28 0.95
CA ASN A 200 18.37 1.64 0.54
C ASN A 200 18.30 2.66 1.68
N LYS A 201 18.83 2.35 2.88
CA LYS A 201 18.94 3.38 3.93
C LYS A 201 19.94 4.46 3.49
N PRO A 202 19.52 5.72 3.26
CA PRO A 202 20.48 6.81 3.14
C PRO A 202 21.30 6.85 4.44
N ARG A 203 22.61 7.12 4.36
CA ARG A 203 23.47 7.32 5.54
C ARG A 203 22.82 8.38 6.44
N GLN A 204 22.25 7.98 7.57
CA GLN A 204 21.58 8.90 8.49
C GLN A 204 22.60 9.90 9.07
N SER A 205 22.31 11.18 8.92
CA SER A 205 22.43 12.09 10.05
C SER A 205 21.02 12.32 10.57
N MET A 206 20.72 11.76 11.73
CA MET A 206 19.45 11.97 12.42
C MET A 206 19.51 13.34 13.08
N LYS A 207 18.99 14.35 12.40
CA LYS A 207 18.45 15.54 13.03
C LYS A 207 16.97 15.51 12.72
N ILE A 208 16.13 15.39 13.74
CA ILE A 208 14.71 15.75 13.64
C ILE A 208 14.72 17.26 13.43
N GLY A 209 14.89 17.66 12.17
CA GLY A 209 14.76 19.03 11.76
C GLY A 209 13.27 19.34 11.79
N VAL A 210 12.83 20.06 12.81
CA VAL A 210 11.73 21.00 12.60
C VAL A 210 12.13 21.78 11.35
N VAL A 211 11.26 21.83 10.33
CA VAL A 211 11.45 22.70 9.16
C VAL A 211 11.57 24.12 9.72
N SER A 212 12.82 24.56 9.96
CA SER A 212 13.10 25.71 10.83
C SER A 212 12.81 27.05 10.17
N GLU A 213 12.24 27.02 8.96
CA GLU A 213 11.89 28.22 8.19
C GLU A 213 10.38 28.44 8.03
N LEU A 214 9.53 27.52 8.51
CA LEU A 214 8.08 27.76 8.56
C LEU A 214 7.74 28.52 9.86
N THR A 215 8.14 29.79 9.91
CA THR A 215 7.77 30.71 10.98
C THR A 215 6.30 31.13 10.84
N GLY A 216 5.37 30.25 11.23
CA GLY A 216 3.95 30.58 11.24
C GLY A 216 3.07 29.48 11.83
N SER A 217 2.07 29.87 12.62
CA SER A 217 0.97 29.01 13.09
C SER A 217 -0.07 28.71 11.99
N SER A 218 0.34 28.82 10.72
CA SER A 218 -0.56 28.82 9.57
C SER A 218 -0.57 27.43 8.93
N ASP A 219 -1.76 26.89 8.70
CA ASP A 219 -1.96 25.63 7.98
C ASP A 219 -1.66 25.76 6.47
N ILE A 220 -1.48 27.00 5.97
CA ILE A 220 -1.09 27.33 4.59
C ILE A 220 0.29 26.74 4.25
N CYS A 221 0.33 25.90 3.22
CA CYS A 221 1.53 25.25 2.71
C CYS A 221 2.39 26.16 1.82
N GLN A 222 3.67 25.79 1.75
CA GLN A 222 4.68 26.34 0.86
C GLN A 222 5.29 25.19 0.03
N PRO A 223 5.73 25.43 -1.21
CA PRO A 223 6.58 24.50 -1.94
C PRO A 223 7.86 24.20 -1.19
N VAL A 224 8.25 22.93 -1.11
CA VAL A 224 9.52 22.50 -0.52
C VAL A 224 10.58 22.42 -1.62
N THR A 225 11.73 23.03 -1.37
CA THR A 225 12.87 23.04 -2.31
C THR A 225 13.94 22.03 -1.92
N ASP A 226 14.15 21.78 -0.63
CA ASP A 226 15.06 20.76 -0.12
C ASP A 226 14.30 19.51 0.33
N PHE A 227 14.21 18.51 -0.55
CA PHE A 227 13.55 17.24 -0.23
C PHE A 227 14.27 16.42 0.84
N ALA A 228 15.55 16.72 1.15
CA ALA A 228 16.24 16.06 2.26
C ALA A 228 15.69 16.50 3.63
N SER A 229 14.95 17.60 3.70
CA SER A 229 14.29 18.09 4.91
C SER A 229 12.93 17.42 5.19
N LEU A 230 12.34 16.74 4.20
CA LEU A 230 11.02 16.13 4.30
C LEU A 230 11.00 14.98 5.32
N GLN A 231 9.90 14.86 6.07
CA GLN A 231 9.64 13.68 6.90
C GLN A 231 9.22 12.49 6.04
N ALA A 232 8.49 12.72 4.95
CA ALA A 232 8.02 11.69 4.04
C ALA A 232 9.16 10.86 3.42
N LYS A 233 10.38 11.42 3.31
CA LYS A 233 11.56 10.72 2.77
C LYS A 233 11.87 9.42 3.52
N ASP A 234 11.55 9.40 4.81
CA ASP A 234 11.80 8.25 5.69
C ASP A 234 10.84 7.09 5.40
N TYR A 235 9.76 7.35 4.66
CA TYR A 235 8.70 6.42 4.29
C TYR A 235 8.72 6.04 2.81
N LEU A 236 9.66 6.57 2.03
CA LEU A 236 9.89 6.16 0.64
C LEU A 236 10.31 4.69 0.53
N GLU A 237 9.92 4.06 -0.57
CA GLU A 237 10.34 2.71 -0.97
C GLU A 237 11.48 2.74 -1.99
N GLU A 238 12.01 1.57 -2.38
CA GLU A 238 13.04 1.48 -3.41
C GLU A 238 12.55 2.04 -4.75
N GLY A 239 13.44 2.79 -5.41
CA GLY A 239 13.13 3.45 -6.69
C GLY A 239 12.13 4.60 -6.58
N GLU A 240 11.67 4.92 -5.36
CA GLU A 240 10.76 6.02 -5.13
C GLU A 240 11.51 7.33 -4.88
N THR A 241 11.09 8.40 -5.56
CA THR A 241 11.70 9.72 -5.45
C THR A 241 10.62 10.79 -5.40
N VAL A 242 10.79 11.77 -4.52
CA VAL A 242 9.90 12.94 -4.44
C VAL A 242 10.15 13.82 -5.67
N LEU A 243 9.08 14.18 -6.37
CA LEU A 243 9.12 15.03 -7.57
C LEU A 243 8.73 16.48 -7.24
N PHE A 244 7.74 16.66 -6.36
CA PHE A 244 7.42 17.93 -5.74
C PHE A 244 6.76 17.71 -4.38
N ALA A 245 6.83 18.72 -3.52
CA ALA A 245 6.22 18.64 -2.20
C ALA A 245 5.69 20.00 -1.73
N LEU A 246 4.66 19.94 -0.90
CA LEU A 246 4.06 21.07 -0.20
C LEU A 246 4.15 20.80 1.30
N SER A 247 4.51 21.80 2.10
CA SER A 247 4.50 21.65 3.56
C SER A 247 4.07 22.92 4.29
N SER A 248 3.45 22.73 5.44
CA SER A 248 3.17 23.73 6.46
C SER A 248 3.70 23.22 7.81
N ALA A 249 3.52 23.98 8.89
CA ALA A 249 3.89 23.51 10.22
C ALA A 249 3.10 22.25 10.65
N LYS A 250 1.89 22.08 10.10
CA LYS A 250 0.97 20.99 10.44
C LYS A 250 1.09 19.80 9.48
N GLU A 251 1.32 20.03 8.19
CA GLU A 251 1.10 19.02 7.14
C GLU A 251 2.24 19.01 6.12
N GLU A 252 2.55 17.82 5.61
CA GLU A 252 3.48 17.62 4.50
C GLU A 252 2.82 16.70 3.47
N TYR A 253 2.87 17.11 2.20
CA TYR A 253 2.36 16.40 1.05
C TYR A 253 3.51 16.18 0.07
N ALA A 254 4.05 14.96 0.03
CA ALA A 254 5.15 14.60 -0.86
C ALA A 254 4.62 13.79 -2.04
N PHE A 255 4.63 14.39 -3.23
CA PHE A 255 4.23 13.76 -4.47
C PHE A 255 5.46 13.11 -5.10
N ALA A 256 5.56 11.80 -4.88
CA ALA A 256 6.61 10.99 -5.45
C ALA A 256 6.26 10.50 -6.85
N ASN A 257 7.18 9.77 -7.48
CA ASN A 257 6.95 9.14 -8.78
C ASN A 257 5.94 7.97 -8.76
N MET A 258 5.71 7.33 -7.60
CA MET A 258 4.80 6.18 -7.48
C MET A 258 3.58 6.43 -6.61
N SER A 259 3.57 7.50 -5.82
CA SER A 259 2.54 7.74 -4.82
C SER A 259 2.49 9.20 -4.34
N LEU A 260 1.42 9.52 -3.61
CA LEU A 260 1.39 10.62 -2.64
C LEU A 260 1.63 10.04 -1.23
N ILE A 261 2.60 10.61 -0.51
CA ILE A 261 2.80 10.37 0.92
C ILE A 261 2.39 11.63 1.69
N THR A 262 1.50 11.47 2.66
CA THR A 262 1.09 12.57 3.55
C THR A 262 1.63 12.35 4.95
N VAL A 263 2.16 13.40 5.58
CA VAL A 263 2.58 13.41 6.98
C VAL A 263 1.85 14.56 7.68
N CYS A 264 0.76 14.27 8.37
CA CYS A 264 -0.19 15.28 8.87
C CYS A 264 -0.32 15.24 10.39
N GLY A 265 -0.30 16.40 11.05
CA GLY A 265 -0.55 16.55 12.48
C GLY A 265 -1.97 17.05 12.77
N SER A 266 -2.43 16.84 14.00
CA SER A 266 -3.70 17.43 14.48
C SER A 266 -3.64 18.96 14.63
N SER A 267 -2.44 19.51 14.78
CA SER A 267 -2.18 20.97 14.81
C SER A 267 -0.73 21.28 14.46
N ALA A 268 -0.45 22.53 14.09
CA ALA A 268 0.89 23.04 13.83
C ALA A 268 1.87 22.87 15.01
N MET A 269 1.35 22.89 16.26
CA MET A 269 2.17 22.76 17.47
C MET A 269 2.42 21.31 17.90
N SER A 270 1.59 20.38 17.42
CA SER A 270 1.81 18.96 17.66
C SER A 270 3.09 18.54 16.95
N THR A 271 3.85 17.59 17.50
CA THR A 271 4.89 16.86 16.76
C THR A 271 4.43 15.46 16.37
N LYS A 272 3.26 15.02 16.86
CA LYS A 272 2.62 13.77 16.46
C LYS A 272 2.14 13.91 15.02
N ARG A 273 2.48 12.95 14.16
CA ARG A 273 2.10 12.96 12.74
C ARG A 273 1.54 11.60 12.35
N THR A 274 0.48 11.60 11.56
CA THR A 274 -0.03 10.42 10.87
C THR A 274 0.54 10.39 9.45
N VAL A 275 1.11 9.26 9.09
CA VAL A 275 1.67 8.96 7.77
C VAL A 275 0.67 8.08 7.02
N GLU A 276 0.26 8.55 5.85
CA GLU A 276 -0.62 7.81 4.94
C GLU A 276 -0.05 7.81 3.52
N ARG A 277 -0.41 6.77 2.77
CA ARG A 277 0.13 6.47 1.45
C ARG A 277 -0.98 6.27 0.43
N TYR A 278 -0.82 6.87 -0.76
CA TYR A 278 -1.75 6.72 -1.87
C TYR A 278 -0.98 6.35 -3.13
N GLU A 279 -1.01 5.06 -3.50
CA GLU A 279 -0.33 4.57 -4.71
C GLU A 279 -1.07 5.00 -5.97
N TYR A 280 -0.36 5.58 -6.94
CA TYR A 280 -0.97 5.99 -8.20
C TYR A 280 -1.48 4.82 -9.05
N MET A 281 -0.98 3.61 -8.80
CA MET A 281 -1.41 2.40 -9.49
C MET A 281 -2.85 2.00 -9.11
N THR A 282 -3.28 2.31 -7.89
CA THR A 282 -4.60 1.92 -7.36
C THR A 282 -5.50 3.12 -7.09
N GLU A 283 -4.91 4.24 -6.68
CA GLU A 283 -5.61 5.46 -6.29
C GLU A 283 -5.40 6.56 -7.34
N ARG A 284 -6.39 6.70 -8.24
CA ARG A 284 -6.35 7.74 -9.27
C ARG A 284 -6.61 9.13 -8.67
N VAL A 285 -5.91 10.13 -9.18
CA VAL A 285 -6.23 11.53 -8.92
C VAL A 285 -7.47 11.90 -9.72
N THR A 286 -8.54 12.31 -9.03
CA THR A 286 -9.82 12.69 -9.64
C THR A 286 -10.37 13.97 -9.02
N GLN A 287 -11.40 14.55 -9.65
CA GLN A 287 -12.07 15.77 -9.18
C GLN A 287 -11.09 16.91 -8.85
N LEU A 288 -10.07 17.09 -9.69
CA LEU A 288 -9.05 18.12 -9.50
C LEU A 288 -9.65 19.51 -9.73
N GLN A 289 -9.48 20.40 -8.76
CA GLN A 289 -9.93 21.78 -8.79
C GLN A 289 -8.80 22.70 -8.27
N PHE A 290 -8.79 23.93 -8.75
CA PHE A 290 -7.87 24.96 -8.30
C PHE A 290 -8.64 26.25 -8.04
N GLU A 291 -8.57 26.75 -6.81
CA GLU A 291 -9.18 27.99 -6.38
C GLU A 291 -8.12 29.10 -6.33
N SER A 292 -8.26 30.10 -7.20
CA SER A 292 -7.34 31.24 -7.22
C SER A 292 -7.56 32.16 -6.02
N CYS A 293 -6.51 32.81 -5.53
CA CYS A 293 -6.64 33.81 -4.47
C CYS A 293 -7.38 35.06 -5.00
N GLY A 294 -8.39 35.53 -4.28
CA GLY A 294 -8.94 36.87 -4.44
C GLY A 294 -8.01 37.97 -3.94
N VAL A 295 -8.47 39.22 -3.99
CA VAL A 295 -7.65 40.40 -3.64
C VAL A 295 -7.19 40.34 -2.18
N THR A 296 -8.10 39.95 -1.27
CA THR A 296 -7.88 39.90 0.19
C THR A 296 -7.30 38.59 0.68
N ASP A 297 -7.39 37.52 -0.12
CA ASP A 297 -7.02 36.17 0.30
C ASP A 297 -5.51 36.03 0.41
N ARG A 298 -5.07 35.14 1.31
CA ARG A 298 -3.65 34.88 1.62
C ARG A 298 -3.09 33.65 0.92
N ASP A 299 -3.97 32.86 0.33
CA ASP A 299 -3.75 31.54 -0.22
C ASP A 299 -4.58 31.30 -1.48
N CYS A 300 -4.14 30.35 -2.28
CA CYS A 300 -4.92 29.63 -3.28
C CYS A 300 -5.08 28.19 -2.80
N GLU A 301 -6.11 27.50 -3.28
CA GLU A 301 -6.41 26.16 -2.78
C GLU A 301 -6.37 25.12 -3.91
N LEU A 302 -5.70 24.00 -3.65
CA LEU A 302 -5.63 22.85 -4.55
C LEU A 302 -6.50 21.71 -3.98
N LYS A 303 -7.52 21.30 -4.72
CA LYS A 303 -8.47 20.25 -4.29
C LYS A 303 -8.43 19.06 -5.23
N PHE A 304 -8.48 17.84 -4.69
CA PHE A 304 -8.56 16.61 -5.48
C PHE A 304 -8.99 15.43 -4.62
N HIS A 305 -9.28 14.30 -5.26
CA HIS A 305 -9.57 13.03 -4.59
C HIS A 305 -8.55 11.97 -5.00
N MET A 306 -8.15 11.13 -4.04
CA MET A 306 -7.48 9.86 -4.29
C MET A 306 -8.17 8.78 -3.46
N GLY A 307 -8.71 7.77 -4.13
CA GLY A 307 -9.59 6.79 -3.48
C GLY A 307 -10.81 7.44 -2.85
N ASN A 308 -11.05 7.11 -1.58
CA ASN A 308 -12.14 7.68 -0.79
C ASN A 308 -11.73 8.95 -0.02
N ARG A 309 -10.51 9.47 -0.20
CA ARG A 309 -10.03 10.67 0.50
C ARG A 309 -10.08 11.89 -0.41
N ALA A 310 -10.74 12.93 0.10
CA ALA A 310 -10.65 14.29 -0.44
C ALA A 310 -9.45 15.02 0.17
N PHE A 311 -8.75 15.78 -0.66
CA PHE A 311 -7.63 16.65 -0.28
C PHE A 311 -8.01 18.09 -0.60
N SER A 312 -7.65 18.99 0.32
CA SER A 312 -7.78 20.43 0.22
C SER A 312 -6.48 21.00 0.77
N ILE A 313 -5.66 21.60 -0.08
CA ILE A 313 -4.33 22.11 0.31
C ILE A 313 -4.29 23.60 0.02
N ASP A 314 -4.28 24.40 1.08
CA ASP A 314 -4.03 25.83 1.01
C ASP A 314 -2.55 26.09 0.72
N ILE A 315 -2.26 26.90 -0.27
CA ILE A 315 -0.90 27.24 -0.71
C ILE A 315 -0.79 28.75 -0.70
N ALA A 316 0.29 29.29 -0.11
CA ALA A 316 0.41 30.73 0.03
C ALA A 316 0.32 31.46 -1.32
N LYS A 317 -0.40 32.57 -1.35
CA LYS A 317 -0.62 33.40 -2.54
C LYS A 317 0.68 33.86 -3.20
N ALA A 318 1.72 34.10 -2.40
CA ALA A 318 3.06 34.42 -2.90
C ALA A 318 3.69 33.30 -3.75
N LYS A 319 3.13 32.09 -3.72
CA LYS A 319 3.53 30.89 -4.45
C LYS A 319 2.49 30.45 -5.48
N LEU A 320 1.59 31.35 -5.91
CA LEU A 320 0.56 31.07 -6.90
C LEU A 320 1.12 30.41 -8.17
N ALA A 321 2.27 30.87 -8.68
CA ALA A 321 2.90 30.26 -9.86
C ALA A 321 3.27 28.79 -9.62
N ASN A 322 3.90 28.46 -8.49
CA ASN A 322 4.20 27.07 -8.12
C ASN A 322 2.91 26.25 -7.97
N ALA A 323 1.90 26.81 -7.32
CA ALA A 323 0.61 26.15 -7.12
C ALA A 323 -0.06 25.81 -8.48
N GLN A 324 -0.01 26.72 -9.44
CA GLN A 324 -0.47 26.48 -10.81
C GLN A 324 0.36 25.38 -11.52
N HIS A 325 1.67 25.30 -11.27
CA HIS A 325 2.51 24.24 -11.83
C HIS A 325 2.15 22.86 -11.26
N PHE A 326 1.96 22.78 -9.94
CA PHE A 326 1.53 21.55 -9.28
C PHE A 326 0.13 21.12 -9.72
N TYR A 327 -0.80 22.06 -9.89
CA TYR A 327 -2.09 21.79 -10.49
C TYR A 327 -1.96 21.18 -11.90
N ARG A 328 -1.12 21.76 -12.78
CA ARG A 328 -0.90 21.20 -14.13
C ARG A 328 -0.26 19.81 -14.10
N ALA A 329 0.66 19.57 -13.17
CA ALA A 329 1.29 18.26 -12.99
C ALA A 329 0.26 17.19 -12.55
N LEU A 330 -0.59 17.51 -11.57
CA LEU A 330 -1.67 16.62 -11.15
C LEU A 330 -2.73 16.45 -12.23
N LEU A 331 -3.01 17.48 -13.04
CA LEU A 331 -3.93 17.38 -14.16
C LEU A 331 -3.38 16.45 -15.25
N ALA A 332 -2.07 16.53 -15.54
CA ALA A 332 -1.42 15.61 -16.47
C ALA A 332 -1.46 14.16 -15.97
N LEU A 333 -1.14 13.94 -14.68
CA LEU A 333 -1.28 12.63 -14.03
C LEU A 333 -2.71 12.09 -14.11
N SER A 334 -3.71 12.91 -13.75
CA SER A 334 -5.13 12.53 -13.75
C SER A 334 -5.62 12.17 -15.15
N ARG A 335 -5.19 12.91 -16.17
CA ARG A 335 -5.49 12.61 -17.59
C ARG A 335 -4.87 11.31 -18.03
N GLU A 336 -3.58 11.11 -17.77
CA GLU A 336 -2.88 9.87 -18.10
C GLU A 336 -3.58 8.68 -17.44
N GLN A 337 -3.86 8.74 -16.14
CA GLN A 337 -4.59 7.70 -15.41
C GLN A 337 -6.00 7.44 -15.97
N THR A 338 -6.67 8.47 -16.47
CA THR A 338 -8.01 8.34 -17.08
C THR A 338 -7.96 7.68 -18.45
N ASP A 339 -7.01 8.07 -19.29
CA ASP A 339 -6.83 7.47 -20.62
C ASP A 339 -6.33 6.02 -20.52
N ASN A 340 -5.47 5.75 -19.54
CA ASN A 340 -5.07 4.41 -19.14
C ASN A 340 -6.25 3.54 -18.70
N ALA A 341 -7.11 4.06 -17.81
CA ALA A 341 -8.33 3.36 -17.40
C ALA A 341 -9.30 3.10 -18.58
N ARG A 342 -9.43 4.06 -19.50
CA ARG A 342 -10.23 3.89 -20.72
C ARG A 342 -9.62 2.83 -21.65
N THR A 343 -8.31 2.82 -21.79
CA THR A 343 -7.60 1.83 -22.62
C THR A 343 -7.77 0.43 -22.06
N TRP A 344 -7.71 0.28 -20.73
CA TRP A 344 -8.04 -0.98 -20.07
C TRP A 344 -9.48 -1.42 -20.38
N GLU A 345 -10.45 -0.51 -20.32
CA GLU A 345 -11.85 -0.81 -20.65
C GLU A 345 -12.03 -1.26 -22.11
N LEU A 346 -11.38 -0.56 -23.04
CA LEU A 346 -11.39 -0.91 -24.46
C LEU A 346 -10.74 -2.27 -24.71
N ALA A 347 -9.65 -2.61 -23.99
CA ALA A 347 -9.02 -3.91 -24.09
C ALA A 347 -9.97 -5.03 -23.66
N ARG A 348 -10.71 -4.87 -22.55
CA ARG A 348 -11.74 -5.83 -22.13
C ARG A 348 -12.86 -5.96 -23.17
N THR A 349 -13.34 -4.83 -23.69
CA THR A 349 -14.37 -4.80 -24.74
C THR A 349 -13.90 -5.51 -26.02
N ALA A 350 -12.64 -5.33 -26.40
CA ALA A 350 -12.03 -5.98 -27.55
C ALA A 350 -11.89 -7.49 -27.34
N LEU A 351 -11.50 -7.93 -26.13
CA LEU A 351 -11.48 -9.35 -25.77
C LEU A 351 -12.89 -9.96 -25.87
N ASP A 352 -13.89 -9.30 -25.31
CA ASP A 352 -15.30 -9.70 -25.39
C ASP A 352 -15.80 -9.83 -26.83
N ALA A 353 -15.47 -8.86 -27.69
CA ALA A 353 -15.82 -8.89 -29.10
C ALA A 353 -15.12 -10.05 -29.83
N SER A 354 -13.84 -10.27 -29.54
CA SER A 354 -13.03 -11.34 -30.12
C SER A 354 -13.58 -12.72 -29.74
N VAL A 355 -13.99 -12.91 -28.49
CA VAL A 355 -14.63 -14.13 -28.00
C VAL A 355 -15.93 -14.41 -28.77
N ARG A 356 -16.78 -13.40 -28.98
CA ARG A 356 -18.04 -13.56 -29.71
C ARG A 356 -17.86 -13.83 -31.21
N SER A 357 -16.80 -13.31 -31.81
CA SER A 357 -16.54 -13.50 -33.25
C SER A 357 -15.74 -14.76 -33.57
N THR A 358 -15.13 -15.38 -32.56
CA THR A 358 -14.26 -16.55 -32.73
C THR A 358 -15.00 -17.81 -32.32
N THR A 359 -15.09 -18.77 -33.22
CA THR A 359 -15.45 -20.15 -32.87
C THR A 359 -14.20 -21.00 -33.01
N THR A 360 -13.71 -21.52 -31.88
CA THR A 360 -12.57 -22.43 -31.89
C THR A 360 -13.06 -23.86 -31.70
N THR A 361 -12.63 -24.77 -32.57
CA THR A 361 -12.94 -26.20 -32.47
C THR A 361 -11.78 -26.89 -31.77
N ASP A 362 -12.05 -27.54 -30.64
CA ASP A 362 -11.01 -28.32 -29.96
C ASP A 362 -10.70 -29.62 -30.71
N THR A 363 -9.47 -29.73 -31.21
CA THR A 363 -8.94 -30.94 -31.87
C THR A 363 -7.83 -31.63 -31.07
N THR A 364 -7.18 -30.93 -30.12
CA THR A 364 -6.00 -31.42 -29.37
C THR A 364 -6.34 -31.84 -27.94
N GLY A 365 -7.43 -31.31 -27.43
CA GLY A 365 -7.96 -31.53 -26.12
C GLY A 365 -7.48 -30.56 -25.07
N LYS A 366 -6.49 -29.74 -25.40
CA LYS A 366 -5.90 -28.77 -24.49
C LYS A 366 -6.30 -27.35 -24.83
N LEU A 367 -7.19 -27.18 -25.82
CA LEU A 367 -7.44 -25.87 -26.41
C LEU A 367 -8.01 -24.90 -25.37
N LEU A 368 -8.86 -25.37 -24.45
CA LEU A 368 -9.37 -24.54 -23.36
C LEU A 368 -8.25 -23.96 -22.49
N VAL A 369 -7.35 -24.82 -21.99
CA VAL A 369 -6.24 -24.40 -21.10
C VAL A 369 -5.20 -23.58 -21.85
N GLU A 370 -4.91 -23.91 -23.11
CA GLU A 370 -4.00 -23.15 -23.97
C GLU A 370 -4.52 -21.74 -24.22
N GLN A 371 -5.79 -21.60 -24.59
CA GLN A 371 -6.43 -20.29 -24.76
C GLN A 371 -6.49 -19.52 -23.44
N ALA A 372 -6.87 -20.18 -22.33
CA ALA A 372 -6.95 -19.52 -21.02
C ALA A 372 -5.58 -19.02 -20.57
N THR A 373 -4.51 -19.79 -20.83
CA THR A 373 -3.13 -19.39 -20.54
C THR A 373 -2.72 -18.17 -21.36
N GLY A 374 -3.00 -18.18 -22.66
CA GLY A 374 -2.70 -17.06 -23.55
C GLY A 374 -3.45 -15.77 -23.18
N VAL A 375 -4.76 -15.88 -22.94
CA VAL A 375 -5.61 -14.75 -22.53
C VAL A 375 -5.18 -14.23 -21.16
N HIS A 376 -4.86 -15.11 -20.20
CA HIS A 376 -4.38 -14.70 -18.89
C HIS A 376 -3.06 -13.91 -18.98
N ALA A 377 -2.09 -14.39 -19.75
CA ALA A 377 -0.83 -13.68 -19.96
C ALA A 377 -1.05 -12.32 -20.62
N TRP A 378 -1.89 -12.26 -21.65
CA TRP A 378 -2.23 -11.01 -22.33
C TRP A 378 -2.95 -10.01 -21.40
N LEU A 379 -3.89 -10.47 -20.57
CA LEU A 379 -4.58 -9.65 -19.58
C LEU A 379 -3.61 -9.07 -18.55
N GLN A 380 -2.67 -9.88 -18.04
CA GLN A 380 -1.66 -9.41 -17.09
C GLN A 380 -0.74 -8.35 -17.71
N GLU A 381 -0.25 -8.59 -18.93
CA GLU A 381 0.62 -7.64 -19.64
C GLU A 381 -0.14 -6.33 -19.97
N THR A 382 -1.36 -6.45 -20.47
CA THR A 382 -2.21 -5.30 -20.79
C THR A 382 -2.51 -4.49 -19.54
N PHE A 383 -2.87 -5.14 -18.44
CA PHE A 383 -3.11 -4.45 -17.18
C PHE A 383 -1.88 -3.68 -16.70
N ALA A 384 -0.68 -4.29 -16.78
CA ALA A 384 0.56 -3.65 -16.37
C ALA A 384 0.90 -2.43 -17.22
N LYS A 385 0.62 -2.47 -18.54
CA LYS A 385 0.82 -1.33 -19.45
C LYS A 385 -0.18 -0.19 -19.17
N THR A 386 -1.44 -0.52 -18.91
CA THR A 386 -2.50 0.47 -18.68
C THR A 386 -2.62 0.89 -17.21
N ASN A 387 -1.83 0.34 -16.30
CA ASN A 387 -1.82 0.74 -14.89
C ASN A 387 -0.36 0.76 -14.40
N PRO A 388 0.50 1.62 -14.98
CA PRO A 388 1.89 1.69 -14.59
C PRO A 388 1.99 2.13 -13.12
N ARG A 389 3.02 1.61 -12.44
CA ARG A 389 3.29 1.99 -11.04
C ARG A 389 3.97 3.36 -10.94
N CYS A 390 4.82 3.69 -11.90
CA CYS A 390 5.64 4.90 -11.90
C CYS A 390 5.12 5.89 -12.96
N TYR A 391 4.84 7.12 -12.53
CA TYR A 391 4.39 8.24 -13.36
C TYR A 391 5.43 9.35 -13.47
N GLN A 392 6.71 9.03 -13.21
CA GLN A 392 7.79 10.01 -13.17
C GLN A 392 7.86 10.87 -14.44
N SER A 393 7.87 10.25 -15.62
CA SER A 393 7.99 10.96 -16.90
C SER A 393 6.81 11.92 -17.14
N VAL A 394 5.60 11.51 -16.78
CA VAL A 394 4.37 12.31 -16.94
C VAL A 394 4.42 13.54 -16.04
N ILE A 395 4.78 13.35 -14.77
CA ILE A 395 4.83 14.42 -13.77
C ILE A 395 5.98 15.38 -14.09
N GLN A 396 7.19 14.87 -14.35
CA GLN A 396 8.36 15.70 -14.68
C GLN A 396 8.13 16.52 -15.95
N ALA A 397 7.63 15.92 -17.03
CA ALA A 397 7.37 16.64 -18.27
C ALA A 397 6.29 17.73 -18.12
N ALA A 398 5.39 17.61 -17.14
CA ALA A 398 4.41 18.65 -16.84
C ALA A 398 4.99 19.78 -15.98
N LEU A 399 5.98 19.48 -15.14
CA LEU A 399 6.71 20.48 -14.35
C LEU A 399 7.70 21.29 -15.21
N GLU A 400 8.41 20.64 -16.14
CA GLU A 400 9.45 21.25 -16.98
C GLU A 400 8.92 22.14 -18.12
N ARG A 401 7.71 21.88 -18.61
CA ARG A 401 7.12 22.54 -19.80
C ARG A 401 6.92 24.06 -19.69
N VAL A 402 7.30 24.67 -18.57
CA VAL A 402 7.05 26.08 -18.25
C VAL A 402 8.33 26.85 -17.94
N ASP A 403 9.48 26.19 -17.71
CA ASP A 403 10.76 26.91 -17.60
C ASP A 403 11.26 27.46 -18.96
N GLN A 404 10.50 27.19 -20.03
CA GLN A 404 10.78 27.58 -21.42
C GLN A 404 9.78 28.60 -22.01
N ALA A 405 8.78 29.06 -21.24
CA ALA A 405 7.77 30.03 -21.65
C ALA A 405 7.74 31.21 -20.69
#